data_AF-A0A392SLZ9-F1
#
_entry.id   AF-A0A392SLZ9-F1
#
_cell.length_a   1.000
_cell.length_b   1.000
_cell.length_c   1.000
_cell.angle_alpha   90.00
_cell.angle_beta   90.00
_cell.angle_gamma   90.00
#
_symmetry.space_group_name_H-M   'P 1'
#
loop_
_entity.id
_entity.type
_entity.pdbx_description
1 polymer ?
#
loop_
_entity_poly.entity_id
_entity_poly.type
_entity_poly.pdbx_seq_one_letter_code
_entity_poly.pdbx_strand_id
1 'polypeptide(L)'
;MWEEWQAINSNSRQQPADMLNRFSPKWAAPSQGQLKCNVDPSFRDVVTGLGCCLWDSNGSFVQAFTSWRGGSMTVLERKTEALLKAVGA
;
A
#
# COMPACT_ATOMS: atom_id res chain seq x y z
N MET A 1 0.15 14.21 2.69
CA MET A 1 0.09 12.75 2.49
C MET A 1 -0.79 12.03 3.53
N TRP A 2 -0.53 12.08 4.84
CA TRP A 2 -1.48 11.51 5.85
C TRP A 2 -2.72 12.38 6.06
N GLU A 3 -2.54 13.69 6.21
CA GLU A 3 -3.63 14.65 6.42
C GLU A 3 -4.58 14.70 5.21
N GLU A 4 -4.02 14.67 3.99
CA GLU A 4 -4.77 14.57 2.73
C GLU A 4 -5.56 13.26 2.65
N TRP A 5 -4.93 12.13 3.00
CA TRP A 5 -5.62 10.83 3.04
C TRP A 5 -6.77 10.84 4.05
N GLN A 6 -6.53 11.40 5.24
CA GLN A 6 -7.54 11.49 6.30
C GLN A 6 -8.73 12.34 5.85
N ALA A 7 -8.48 13.49 5.19
CA ALA A 7 -9.51 14.38 4.65
C ALA A 7 -10.37 13.71 3.55
N ILE A 8 -9.74 12.96 2.64
CA ILE A 8 -10.45 12.20 1.60
C ILE A 8 -11.28 11.07 2.21
N ASN A 9 -10.73 10.34 3.18
CA ASN A 9 -11.40 9.22 3.82
C ASN A 9 -12.62 9.66 4.66
N SER A 10 -12.55 10.82 5.32
CA SER A 10 -13.71 11.41 6.00
C SER A 10 -14.85 11.78 5.05
N ASN A 11 -14.53 12.30 3.86
CA ASN A 11 -15.54 12.68 2.86
C ASN A 11 -16.17 11.45 2.17
N SER A 12 -15.41 10.38 1.97
CA SER A 12 -15.91 9.14 1.38
C SER A 12 -16.98 8.44 2.22
N ARG A 13 -17.01 8.65 3.55
CA ARG A 13 -18.03 8.06 4.43
C ARG A 13 -19.41 8.71 4.29
N GLN A 14 -19.50 9.87 3.61
CA GLN A 14 -20.73 10.64 3.48
C GLN A 14 -21.42 10.48 2.11
N GLN A 15 -20.83 9.75 1.16
CA GLN A 15 -21.47 9.56 -0.15
C GLN A 15 -22.38 8.32 -0.16
N PRO A 16 -23.63 8.43 -0.67
CA PRO A 16 -24.45 7.27 -0.97
C PRO A 16 -23.76 6.42 -2.03
N ALA A 17 -23.62 5.13 -1.75
CA ALA A 17 -22.86 4.18 -2.54
C ALA A 17 -23.63 3.72 -3.80
N ASP A 18 -24.05 4.62 -4.68
CA ASP A 18 -24.98 4.25 -5.75
C ASP A 18 -24.45 4.41 -7.19
N MET A 19 -24.48 3.26 -7.88
CA MET A 19 -24.51 3.00 -9.33
C MET A 19 -23.23 2.72 -10.13
N LEU A 20 -22.02 3.18 -9.76
CA LEU A 20 -20.79 2.89 -10.55
C LEU A 20 -19.85 1.82 -9.95
N ASN A 21 -20.15 1.31 -8.75
CA ASN A 21 -19.19 0.56 -7.92
C ASN A 21 -19.42 -0.97 -7.86
N ARG A 22 -20.13 -1.57 -8.83
CA ARG A 22 -20.42 -3.03 -8.79
C ARG A 22 -19.25 -3.93 -9.21
N PHE A 23 -18.20 -3.38 -9.83
CA PHE A 23 -17.08 -4.16 -10.38
C PHE A 23 -15.70 -3.78 -9.84
N SER A 24 -15.60 -2.75 -8.98
CA SER A 24 -14.35 -2.48 -8.29
C SER A 24 -14.31 -3.30 -7.01
N PRO A 25 -13.35 -4.23 -6.84
CA PRO A 25 -13.22 -4.96 -5.59
C PRO A 25 -13.00 -3.96 -4.46
N LYS A 26 -13.98 -3.84 -3.57
CA LYS A 26 -13.84 -3.06 -2.34
C LYS A 26 -12.79 -3.76 -1.49
N TRP A 27 -11.83 -2.99 -0.98
CA TRP A 27 -10.82 -3.54 -0.08
C TRP A 27 -11.49 -4.11 1.18
N ALA A 28 -11.15 -5.35 1.53
CA ALA A 28 -11.58 -6.02 2.75
C ALA A 28 -10.36 -6.34 3.63
N ALA A 29 -10.59 -6.45 4.94
CA ALA A 29 -9.54 -6.87 5.86
C ALA A 29 -9.06 -8.30 5.52
N PRO A 30 -7.76 -8.59 5.69
CA PRO A 30 -7.25 -9.94 5.46
C PRO A 30 -7.87 -10.95 6.43
N SER A 31 -8.03 -12.19 5.99
CA SER A 31 -8.45 -13.28 6.88
C SER A 31 -7.37 -13.59 7.91
N GLN A 32 -7.73 -14.24 9.01
CA GLN A 32 -6.78 -14.67 10.03
C GLN A 32 -5.63 -15.48 9.40
N GLY A 33 -4.38 -15.11 9.73
CA GLY A 33 -3.18 -15.71 9.16
C GLY A 33 -2.69 -15.06 7.85
N GLN A 34 -3.40 -14.07 7.32
CA GLN A 34 -2.95 -13.25 6.18
C GLN A 34 -2.48 -11.87 6.64
N LEU A 35 -1.56 -11.29 5.87
CA LEU A 35 -1.05 -9.94 6.09
C LEU A 35 -1.49 -8.98 4.99
N LYS A 36 -1.79 -7.74 5.36
CA LYS A 36 -1.91 -6.61 4.43
C LYS A 36 -0.52 -6.02 4.21
N CYS A 37 -0.11 -5.93 2.95
CA CYS A 37 1.16 -5.33 2.53
C CYS A 37 0.90 -4.02 1.78
N ASN A 38 1.12 -2.88 2.44
CA ASN A 38 1.05 -1.56 1.79
C ASN A 38 2.41 -1.23 1.20
N VAL A 39 2.45 -0.94 -0.10
CA VAL A 39 3.69 -0.71 -0.85
C VAL A 39 3.62 0.64 -1.54
N ASP A 40 4.62 1.48 -1.31
CA ASP A 40 4.74 2.80 -1.94
C ASP A 40 6.15 3.02 -2.53
N PRO A 41 6.31 2.97 -3.86
CA PRO A 41 7.55 3.33 -4.51
C PRO A 41 7.64 4.85 -4.68
N SER A 42 8.81 5.42 -4.39
CA SER A 42 9.08 6.85 -4.58
C SER A 42 10.18 7.06 -5.62
N PHE A 43 10.09 8.16 -6.37
CA PHE A 43 11.01 8.45 -7.47
C PHE A 43 11.59 9.84 -7.31
N ARG A 44 12.92 9.95 -7.36
CA ARG A 44 13.63 11.23 -7.33
C ARG A 44 14.90 11.14 -8.17
N ASP A 45 14.95 11.90 -9.25
CA ASP A 45 16.09 11.95 -10.18
C ASP A 45 16.52 10.55 -10.62
N VAL A 46 17.73 10.13 -10.24
CA VAL A 46 18.32 8.81 -10.55
C VAL A 46 18.19 7.82 -9.38
N VAL A 47 17.33 8.11 -8.40
CA VAL A 47 17.11 7.27 -7.22
C VAL A 47 15.66 6.85 -7.13
N THR A 48 15.46 5.55 -6.94
CA THR A 48 14.15 4.98 -6.69
C THR A 48 14.05 4.46 -5.26
N GLY A 49 13.20 5.07 -4.45
CA GLY A 49 12.87 4.64 -3.10
C GLY A 49 11.74 3.60 -3.07
N LEU A 50 11.56 3.00 -1.91
CA LEU A 50 10.48 2.07 -1.60
C LEU A 50 10.20 2.12 -0.10
N GLY A 51 8.94 2.29 0.27
CA GLY A 51 8.40 2.01 1.59
C GLY A 51 7.42 0.85 1.54
N CYS A 52 7.46 0.00 2.56
CA CYS A 52 6.50 -1.08 2.74
C CYS A 52 6.12 -1.26 4.21
N CYS A 53 4.83 -1.49 4.48
CA CYS A 53 4.32 -1.79 5.82
C CYS A 53 3.42 -3.04 5.79
N LEU A 54 3.61 -3.92 6.76
CA LEU A 54 2.83 -5.13 7.01
C LEU A 54 1.90 -4.92 8.20
N TRP A 55 0.66 -5.36 8.03
CA TRP A 55 -0.38 -5.33 9.06
C TRP A 55 -1.07 -6.69 9.12
N ASP A 56 -1.43 -7.14 10.32
CA ASP A 56 -2.16 -8.39 10.49
C ASP A 56 -3.66 -8.25 10.18
N SER A 57 -4.40 -9.35 10.28
CA SER A 57 -5.86 -9.39 10.09
C SER A 57 -6.64 -8.56 11.11
N ASN A 58 -6.05 -8.25 12.26
CA ASN A 58 -6.66 -7.39 13.29
C ASN A 58 -6.41 -5.90 13.01
N GLY A 59 -5.66 -5.56 11.96
CA GLY A 59 -5.23 -4.20 11.70
C GLY A 59 -4.12 -3.73 12.65
N SER A 60 -3.37 -4.65 13.24
CA SER A 60 -2.19 -4.35 14.05
C SER A 60 -0.96 -4.25 13.16
N PHE A 61 -0.10 -3.27 13.44
CA PHE A 61 1.17 -3.12 12.77
C PHE A 61 2.09 -4.30 13.10
N VAL A 62 2.68 -4.91 12.07
CA VAL A 62 3.63 -6.03 12.21
C VAL A 62 5.05 -5.55 11.98
N GLN A 63 5.33 -4.99 10.81
CA GLN A 63 6.67 -4.59 10.40
C GLN A 63 6.62 -3.52 9.31
N ALA A 64 7.69 -2.74 9.19
CA ALA A 64 7.92 -1.88 8.04
C ALA A 64 9.37 -2.03 7.55
N PHE A 65 9.58 -1.77 6.27
CA PHE A 65 10.92 -1.65 5.71
C PHE A 65 10.98 -0.58 4.62
N THR A 66 12.17 -0.03 4.44
CA THR A 66 12.48 0.94 3.39
C THR A 66 13.72 0.49 2.63
N SER A 67 13.82 0.87 1.35
CA SER A 67 15.04 0.67 0.57
C SER A 67 15.16 1.68 -0.56
N TRP A 68 16.39 1.89 -1.00
CA TRP A 68 16.71 2.80 -2.10
C TRP A 68 17.57 2.06 -3.11
N ARG A 69 17.37 2.33 -4.40
CA ARG A 69 18.26 1.89 -5.46
C ARG A 69 18.62 3.04 -6.38
N GLY A 70 19.89 3.08 -6.77
CA GLY A 70 20.34 3.94 -7.86
C GLY A 70 19.88 3.39 -9.20
N GLY A 71 19.61 4.29 -10.14
CA GLY A 71 19.00 4.00 -11.43
C GLY A 71 17.49 4.26 -11.46
N SER A 72 16.99 4.47 -12.68
CA SER A 72 15.56 4.56 -12.95
C SER A 72 14.98 3.15 -12.94
N MET A 73 14.17 2.85 -11.94
CA MET A 73 13.33 1.65 -11.91
C MET A 73 11.89 2.05 -12.20
N THR A 74 11.11 1.11 -12.72
CA THR A 74 9.68 1.29 -12.91
C THR A 74 8.92 1.08 -11.61
N VAL A 75 7.70 1.62 -11.54
CA VAL A 75 6.74 1.35 -10.46
C VAL A 75 6.51 -0.15 -10.27
N LEU A 76 6.43 -0.90 -11.37
CA LEU A 76 6.18 -2.34 -11.32
C LEU A 76 7.36 -3.08 -10.68
N GLU A 77 8.58 -2.83 -11.13
CA GLU A 77 9.79 -3.48 -10.59
C GLU A 77 9.93 -3.25 -9.08
N ARG A 78 9.71 -2.01 -8.61
CA ARG A 78 9.80 -1.70 -7.17
C ARG A 78 8.69 -2.37 -6.37
N LYS A 79 7.48 -2.42 -6.91
CA LYS A 79 6.36 -3.12 -6.26
C LYS A 79 6.64 -4.62 -6.16
N THR A 80 7.18 -5.24 -7.21
CA THR A 80 7.58 -6.64 -7.19
C THR A 80 8.70 -6.90 -6.18
N GLU A 81 9.71 -6.02 -6.10
CA GLU A 81 10.78 -6.14 -5.09
C GLU A 81 10.22 -6.04 -3.67
N ALA A 82 9.26 -5.15 -3.42
CA ALA A 82 8.60 -5.04 -2.12
C ALA A 82 7.88 -6.34 -1.73
N LEU A 83 7.11 -6.91 -2.66
CA LEU A 83 6.39 -8.15 -2.42
C LEU A 83 7.34 -9.32 -2.18
N LEU A 84 8.43 -9.42 -2.96
CA LEU A 84 9.45 -10.45 -2.76
C LEU A 84 10.05 -10.38 -1.35
N LYS A 85 10.37 -9.17 -0.87
CA LYS A 85 10.89 -8.97 0.50
C LYS A 85 9.84 -9.30 1.56
N ALA A 86 8.59 -8.92 1.34
CA ALA A 86 7.50 -9.18 2.29
C ALA A 86 7.19 -10.67 2.45
N VAL A 87 7.34 -11.49 1.41
CA VAL A 87 7.13 -12.94 1.48
C VAL A 87 8.23 -13.66 2.27
N GLY A 88 9.44 -13.09 2.32
CA GLY A 88 10.57 -13.63 3.08
C GLY A 88 10.75 -13.05 4.48
N ALA A 89 9.82 -12.21 4.95
CA ALA A 89 9.89 -11.53 6.24
C ALA A 89 9.34 -12.37 7.40
#